data_AF-A0A5D2ZA93-F1
#
_entry.id   AF-A0A5D2ZA93-F1
#
_cell.length_a   1.000
_cell.length_b   1.000
_cell.length_c   1.000
_cell.angle_alpha   90.00
_cell.angle_beta   90.00
_cell.angle_gamma   90.00
#
_symmetry.space_group_name_H-M   'P 1'
#
loop_
_entity.id
_entity.type
_entity.pdbx_description
1 polymer ?
#
loop_
_entity_poly.entity_id
_entity_poly.type
_entity_poly.pdbx_seq_one_letter_code
_entity_poly.pdbx_strand_id
1 'polypeptide(L)'
;MGHILILPTMVGVAEIVDFCDFLSPTPEEQAARDAAVHSIFDVIKYIWPACKVMILESGIKNPQTGLYALFRVLSQRGIAKKIQVIAKASVPIIKFVEKKSGAAFDISFDVDNGPKAAEFIKEAVLKWPQLRPLCLILKVFLQQRDLNEKV
;
A
#
# COMPACT_ATOMS: atom_id res chain seq x y z
N MET A 1 -28.18 -37.36 25.91
CA MET A 1 -27.78 -37.83 24.57
C MET A 1 -26.77 -36.85 24.02
N GLY A 2 -25.52 -37.28 23.81
CA GLY A 2 -24.49 -36.44 23.19
C GLY A 2 -24.56 -36.58 21.67
N HIS A 3 -24.54 -35.47 20.95
CA HIS A 3 -24.43 -35.48 19.49
C HIS A 3 -22.94 -35.54 19.11
N ILE A 4 -22.60 -36.45 18.20
CA ILE A 4 -21.29 -36.47 17.52
C ILE A 4 -21.48 -35.71 16.21
N LEU A 5 -20.75 -34.61 16.04
CA LEU A 5 -20.72 -33.84 14.80
C LEU A 5 -19.45 -34.25 14.03
N ILE A 6 -19.60 -35.01 12.95
CA ILE A 6 -18.51 -35.27 12.01
C ILE A 6 -18.57 -34.19 10.94
N LEU A 7 -17.74 -33.17 11.08
CA LEU A 7 -17.50 -32.22 10.00
C LEU A 7 -16.45 -32.82 9.07
N PRO A 8 -16.68 -32.88 7.74
CA PRO A 8 -15.61 -33.25 6.82
C PRO A 8 -14.45 -32.28 7.03
N THR A 9 -13.22 -32.81 7.12
CA THR A 9 -12.02 -31.99 7.17
C THR A 9 -12.06 -31.04 5.97
N MET A 10 -12.03 -29.74 6.22
CA MET A 10 -11.99 -28.73 5.15
C MET A 10 -10.65 -28.87 4.42
N VAL A 11 -10.61 -29.71 3.37
CA VAL A 11 -9.51 -29.77 2.41
C VAL A 11 -9.35 -28.37 1.83
N GLY A 12 -8.17 -27.76 1.95
CA GLY A 12 -7.89 -26.41 1.46
C GLY A 12 -7.47 -25.39 2.51
N VAL A 13 -7.81 -25.56 3.81
CA VAL A 13 -7.45 -24.53 4.82
C VAL A 13 -5.94 -24.50 5.07
N ALA A 14 -5.30 -25.67 5.15
CA ALA A 14 -3.86 -25.76 5.32
C ALA A 14 -3.13 -25.22 4.09
N GLU A 15 -3.58 -25.60 2.89
CA GLU A 15 -3.01 -25.17 1.62
C GLU A 15 -3.15 -23.65 1.40
N ILE A 16 -4.26 -23.06 1.86
CA ILE A 16 -4.46 -21.60 1.83
C ILE A 16 -3.46 -20.90 2.76
N VAL A 17 -3.24 -21.43 3.95
CA VAL A 17 -2.28 -20.85 4.91
C VAL A 17 -0.86 -20.98 4.37
N ASP A 18 -0.47 -22.16 3.89
CA ASP A 18 0.84 -22.42 3.28
C ASP A 18 1.08 -21.49 2.08
N PHE A 19 0.05 -21.29 1.24
CA PHE A 19 0.13 -20.35 0.12
C PHE A 19 0.29 -18.89 0.58
N CYS A 20 -0.37 -18.49 1.66
CA CYS A 20 -0.22 -17.15 2.23
C CYS A 20 1.15 -16.93 2.84
N ASP A 21 1.73 -17.95 3.47
CA ASP A 21 3.08 -17.91 4.02
C ASP A 21 4.11 -17.87 2.90
N PHE A 22 3.92 -18.66 1.84
CA PHE A 22 4.73 -18.62 0.62
C PHE A 22 4.73 -17.24 -0.06
N LEU A 23 3.58 -16.54 -0.07
CA LEU A 23 3.46 -15.19 -0.62
C LEU A 23 3.87 -14.08 0.35
N SER A 24 4.16 -14.39 1.61
CA SER A 24 4.55 -13.37 2.58
C SER A 24 5.98 -12.90 2.28
N PRO A 25 6.25 -11.58 2.40
CA PRO A 25 7.55 -11.04 2.06
C PRO A 25 8.64 -11.62 2.95
N THR A 26 9.82 -11.86 2.38
CA THR A 26 11.00 -12.26 3.16
C THR A 26 11.49 -11.10 4.04
N PRO A 27 12.30 -11.36 5.07
CA PRO A 27 12.91 -10.29 5.88
C PRO A 27 13.71 -9.30 5.04
N GLU A 28 14.41 -9.76 4.00
CA GLU A 28 15.18 -8.93 3.08
C GLU A 28 14.27 -8.04 2.24
N GLU A 29 13.17 -8.58 1.72
CA GLU A 29 12.17 -7.82 0.96
C GLU A 29 11.51 -6.75 1.83
N GLN A 30 11.18 -7.10 3.08
CA GLN A 30 10.62 -6.18 4.06
C GLN A 30 11.62 -5.06 4.40
N ALA A 31 12.89 -5.40 4.65
CA ALA A 31 13.93 -4.40 4.89
C ALA A 31 14.16 -3.47 3.69
N ALA A 32 14.13 -4.00 2.46
CA ALA A 32 14.21 -3.20 1.25
C ALA A 32 13.03 -2.25 1.10
N ARG A 33 11.81 -2.70 1.43
CA ARG A 33 10.60 -1.88 1.43
C ARG A 33 10.69 -0.77 2.48
N ASP A 34 11.16 -1.07 3.68
CA ASP A 34 11.31 -0.09 4.75
C ASP A 34 12.36 0.96 4.38
N ALA A 35 13.49 0.55 3.80
CA ALA A 35 14.50 1.48 3.29
C ALA A 35 13.96 2.39 2.18
N ALA A 36 13.11 1.85 1.30
CA ALA A 36 12.46 2.64 0.25
C ALA A 36 11.51 3.69 0.85
N VAL A 37 10.69 3.31 1.83
CA VAL A 37 9.80 4.24 2.55
C VAL A 37 10.61 5.37 3.20
N HIS A 38 11.72 5.05 3.88
CA HIS A 38 12.61 6.05 4.47
C HIS A 38 13.18 7.01 3.41
N SER A 39 13.66 6.49 2.26
CA SER A 39 14.20 7.33 1.20
C SER A 39 13.16 8.31 0.64
N ILE A 40 11.91 7.88 0.48
CA ILE A 40 10.82 8.76 0.04
C ILE A 40 10.45 9.77 1.13
N PHE A 41 10.49 9.37 2.40
CA PHE A 41 10.29 10.26 3.54
C PHE A 41 11.30 11.41 3.54
N ASP A 42 12.59 11.14 3.29
CA ASP A 42 13.64 12.15 3.21
C ASP A 42 13.39 13.16 2.09
N VAL A 43 12.78 12.73 0.99
CA VAL A 43 12.38 13.61 -0.12
C VAL A 43 11.24 14.52 0.31
N ILE A 44 10.22 13.96 0.95
CA ILE A 44 9.07 14.73 1.46
C ILE A 44 9.54 15.77 2.48
N LYS A 45 10.41 15.37 3.42
CA LYS A 45 11.00 16.26 4.41
C LYS A 45 11.90 17.34 3.82
N TYR A 46 12.59 17.05 2.73
CA TYR A 46 13.37 18.07 2.02
C TYR A 46 12.47 19.16 1.41
N ILE A 47 11.32 18.78 0.84
CA ILE A 47 10.39 19.74 0.23
C ILE A 47 9.60 20.49 1.31
N TRP A 48 9.13 19.76 2.33
CA TRP A 48 8.32 20.30 3.43
C TRP A 48 8.89 19.86 4.79
N PRO A 49 9.88 20.59 5.34
CA PRO A 49 10.52 20.22 6.61
C PRO A 49 9.53 20.15 7.79
N ALA A 50 8.57 21.08 7.82
CA ALA A 50 7.55 21.20 8.84
C ALA A 50 6.36 20.22 8.68
N CYS A 51 6.27 19.48 7.56
CA CYS A 51 5.16 18.56 7.33
C CYS A 51 5.27 17.36 8.29
N LYS A 52 4.22 17.10 9.08
CA LYS A 52 4.10 15.82 9.78
C LYS A 52 3.75 14.77 8.75
N VAL A 53 4.54 13.72 8.61
CA VAL A 53 4.35 12.69 7.56
C VAL A 53 3.28 11.66 7.99
N MET A 54 2.24 12.14 8.65
CA MET A 54 0.96 11.45 8.81
C MET A 54 -0.06 12.31 8.09
N ILE A 55 -0.26 11.99 6.80
CA ILE A 55 -1.25 12.44 5.80
C ILE A 55 -2.46 13.21 6.36
N LEU A 56 -2.26 14.43 6.88
CA LEU A 56 -3.26 15.41 7.28
C LEU A 56 -2.46 16.65 7.69
N GLU A 57 -2.75 17.80 7.07
CA GLU A 57 -2.10 19.10 7.27
C GLU A 57 -0.74 19.24 6.57
N SER A 58 -0.67 18.90 5.28
CA SER A 58 0.50 19.24 4.46
C SER A 58 0.82 20.74 4.41
N GLY A 59 -0.15 21.59 4.77
CA GLY A 59 -0.07 23.06 4.65
C GLY A 59 -0.13 23.54 3.20
N ILE A 60 -0.37 22.62 2.25
CA ILE A 60 -0.38 22.91 0.82
C ILE A 60 -1.78 23.34 0.41
N LYS A 61 -1.91 24.58 -0.04
CA LYS A 61 -3.21 25.16 -0.48
C LYS A 61 -3.83 24.43 -1.68
N ASN A 62 -3.01 23.80 -2.52
CA ASN A 62 -3.45 23.06 -3.71
C ASN A 62 -2.69 21.73 -3.83
N PRO A 63 -3.36 20.57 -3.67
CA PRO A 63 -2.75 19.25 -3.83
C PRO A 63 -1.97 19.07 -5.13
N GLN A 64 -2.44 19.66 -6.24
CA GLN A 64 -1.77 19.54 -7.54
C GLN A 64 -0.37 20.16 -7.51
N THR A 65 -0.21 21.32 -6.86
CA THR A 65 1.09 21.96 -6.68
C THR A 65 2.03 21.06 -5.87
N GLY A 66 1.50 20.39 -4.84
CA GLY A 66 2.25 19.40 -4.06
C GLY A 66 2.72 18.22 -4.91
N LEU A 67 1.83 17.65 -5.71
CA LEU A 67 2.14 16.53 -6.60
C LEU A 67 3.23 16.90 -7.62
N TYR A 68 3.13 18.07 -8.24
CA TYR A 68 4.15 18.53 -9.20
C TYR A 68 5.48 18.92 -8.54
N ALA A 69 5.46 19.44 -7.31
CA ALA A 69 6.69 19.66 -6.54
C ALA A 69 7.41 18.33 -6.25
N LEU A 70 6.66 17.31 -5.85
CA LEU A 70 7.20 15.98 -5.61
C LEU A 70 7.74 15.36 -6.90
N PHE A 71 7.00 15.45 -8.01
CA PHE A 71 7.45 15.02 -9.33
C PHE A 71 8.81 15.62 -9.70
N ARG A 72 8.99 16.94 -9.51
CA ARG A 72 10.24 17.64 -9.82
C ARG A 72 11.41 17.10 -9.00
N VAL A 73 11.27 16.98 -7.68
CA VAL A 73 12.36 16.54 -6.81
C VAL A 73 12.68 15.05 -6.99
N LEU A 74 11.67 14.20 -7.15
CA LEU A 74 11.86 12.78 -7.47
C LEU A 74 12.65 12.61 -8.78
N SER A 75 12.32 13.41 -9.79
CA SER A 75 13.00 13.39 -11.10
C SER A 75 14.43 13.92 -11.00
N GLN A 76 14.63 15.05 -10.33
CA GLN A 76 15.96 15.67 -10.15
C GLN A 76 16.92 14.78 -9.39
N ARG A 77 16.45 14.12 -8.32
CA ARG A 77 17.26 13.18 -7.53
C ARG A 77 17.48 11.85 -8.25
N GLY A 78 16.72 11.58 -9.31
CA GLY A 78 16.85 10.35 -10.08
C GLY A 78 16.50 9.08 -9.32
N ILE A 79 15.72 9.17 -8.23
CA ILE A 79 15.37 8.04 -7.34
C ILE A 79 14.11 7.29 -7.76
N ALA A 80 13.30 7.86 -8.67
CA ALA A 80 12.04 7.26 -9.13
C ALA A 80 12.02 7.08 -10.65
N LYS A 81 11.25 6.10 -11.11
CA LYS A 81 10.90 5.81 -12.51
C LYS A 81 9.39 5.61 -12.65
N LYS A 82 8.88 5.63 -13.89
CA LYS A 82 7.44 5.49 -14.18
C LYS A 82 6.56 6.47 -13.37
N ILE A 83 7.01 7.72 -13.24
CA ILE A 83 6.30 8.73 -12.44
C ILE A 83 5.08 9.21 -13.23
N GLN A 84 3.89 9.12 -12.64
CA GLN A 84 2.62 9.53 -13.20
C GLN A 84 1.86 10.40 -12.20
N VAL A 85 1.44 11.59 -12.62
CA VAL A 85 0.59 12.48 -11.81
C VAL A 85 -0.85 12.40 -12.32
N ILE A 86 -1.77 12.00 -11.44
CA ILE A 86 -3.21 11.92 -11.70
C ILE A 86 -3.88 13.03 -10.87
N ALA A 87 -3.84 14.25 -11.38
CA ALA A 87 -4.27 15.46 -10.66
C ALA A 87 -5.79 15.74 -10.71
N LYS A 88 -6.53 15.06 -11.60
CA LYS A 88 -7.94 15.35 -11.91
C LYS A 88 -8.95 14.35 -11.30
N ALA A 89 -8.47 13.27 -10.67
CA ALA A 89 -9.35 12.30 -10.01
C ALA A 89 -9.91 12.87 -8.71
N SER A 90 -10.99 12.27 -8.17
CA SER A 90 -11.56 12.65 -6.88
C SER A 90 -10.54 12.64 -5.73
N VAL A 91 -9.52 11.78 -5.84
CA VAL A 91 -8.32 11.81 -4.98
C VAL A 91 -7.10 12.01 -5.87
N PRO A 92 -6.53 13.23 -5.92
CA PRO A 92 -5.31 13.50 -6.66
C PRO A 92 -4.14 12.67 -6.12
N ILE A 93 -3.41 11.99 -7.01
CA ILE A 93 -2.36 11.06 -6.62
C ILE A 93 -1.15 11.15 -7.56
N ILE A 94 0.05 10.91 -7.03
CA ILE A 94 1.26 10.68 -7.80
C ILE A 94 1.71 9.25 -7.57
N LYS A 95 1.85 8.51 -8.68
CA LYS A 95 2.28 7.12 -8.72
C LYS A 95 3.69 7.03 -9.27
N PHE A 96 4.54 6.20 -8.71
CA PHE A 96 5.89 5.98 -9.22
C PHE A 96 6.49 4.68 -8.70
N VAL A 97 7.63 4.28 -9.27
CA VAL A 97 8.45 3.16 -8.78
C VAL A 97 9.79 3.68 -8.30
N GLU A 98 10.15 3.41 -7.05
CA GLU A 98 11.47 3.73 -6.50
C GLU A 98 12.52 2.80 -7.13
N LYS A 99 13.66 3.35 -7.55
CA LYS A 99 14.60 2.63 -8.42
C LYS A 99 15.39 1.55 -7.71
N LYS A 100 15.78 1.75 -6.45
CA LYS A 100 16.67 0.85 -5.70
C LYS A 100 15.97 -0.44 -5.29
N SER A 101 14.80 -0.33 -4.68
CA SER A 101 13.97 -1.46 -4.21
C SER A 101 13.02 -1.99 -5.27
N GLY A 102 12.66 -1.18 -6.27
CA GLY A 102 11.59 -1.52 -7.20
C GLY A 102 10.18 -1.37 -6.62
N ALA A 103 10.03 -0.84 -5.40
CA ALA A 103 8.73 -0.66 -4.76
C ALA A 103 7.90 0.41 -5.48
N ALA A 104 6.63 0.10 -5.70
CA ALA A 104 5.65 1.06 -6.22
C ALA A 104 5.07 1.92 -5.07
N PHE A 105 4.97 3.21 -5.32
CA PHE A 105 4.47 4.22 -4.39
C PHE A 105 3.34 5.01 -5.01
N ASP A 106 2.31 5.23 -4.19
CA ASP A 106 1.11 6.00 -4.49
C ASP A 106 0.95 7.04 -3.38
N ILE A 107 1.10 8.33 -3.69
CA ILE A 107 1.09 9.43 -2.70
C ILE A 107 -0.04 10.42 -3.03
N SER A 108 -0.87 10.71 -2.03
CA SER A 108 -1.95 11.70 -2.09
C SER A 108 -1.82 12.68 -0.92
N PHE A 109 -2.43 13.86 -1.06
CA PHE A 109 -2.38 14.93 -0.05
C PHE A 109 -3.73 15.08 0.65
N ASP A 110 -3.70 15.23 1.98
CA ASP A 110 -4.82 15.64 2.84
C ASP A 110 -6.13 14.85 2.58
N VAL A 111 -6.02 13.52 2.56
CA VAL A 111 -7.16 12.60 2.41
C VAL A 111 -7.50 11.97 3.77
N ASP A 112 -8.43 12.57 4.50
CA ASP A 112 -8.85 12.13 5.85
C ASP A 112 -9.29 10.66 5.90
N ASN A 113 -9.83 10.14 4.80
CA ASN A 113 -10.32 8.77 4.71
C ASN A 113 -9.20 7.73 4.67
N GLY A 114 -7.98 8.11 4.25
CA GLY A 114 -6.85 7.18 4.09
C GLY A 114 -6.42 6.56 5.43
N PRO A 115 -6.01 7.37 6.42
CA PRO A 115 -5.62 6.87 7.74
C PRO A 115 -6.73 6.11 8.46
N LYS A 116 -7.97 6.62 8.40
CA LYS A 116 -9.15 5.95 9.00
C LYS A 116 -9.41 4.57 8.39
N ALA A 117 -9.31 4.46 7.07
CA ALA A 117 -9.45 3.16 6.39
C ALA A 117 -8.32 2.20 6.75
N ALA A 118 -7.07 2.68 6.83
CA ALA A 118 -5.93 1.86 7.21
C ALA A 118 -6.07 1.32 8.66
N GLU A 119 -6.53 2.16 9.58
CA GLU A 119 -6.80 1.78 10.97
C GLU A 119 -7.94 0.75 11.04
N PHE A 120 -9.05 0.99 10.33
CA PHE A 120 -10.15 0.04 10.24
C PHE A 120 -9.71 -1.33 9.72
N ILE A 121 -8.91 -1.38 8.65
CA ILE A 121 -8.40 -2.64 8.09
C ILE A 121 -7.46 -3.33 9.08
N LYS A 122 -6.60 -2.58 9.76
CA LYS A 122 -5.70 -3.13 10.79
C LYS A 122 -6.49 -3.78 11.93
N GLU A 123 -7.51 -3.10 12.44
CA GLU A 123 -8.41 -3.65 13.46
C GLU A 123 -9.19 -4.86 12.97
N ALA A 124 -9.71 -4.82 11.75
CA ALA A 124 -10.46 -5.92 11.14
C ALA A 124 -9.60 -7.18 10.97
N VAL A 125 -8.35 -7.04 10.51
CA VAL A 125 -7.40 -8.17 10.37
C VAL A 125 -7.01 -8.74 11.74
N LEU A 126 -6.86 -7.89 12.77
CA LEU A 126 -6.59 -8.35 14.14
C LEU A 126 -7.79 -9.12 14.72
N LYS A 127 -9.01 -8.61 14.50
CA LYS A 127 -10.25 -9.21 14.98
C LYS A 127 -10.59 -10.51 14.24
N TRP A 128 -10.28 -10.58 12.95
CA TRP A 128 -10.55 -11.73 12.08
C TRP A 128 -9.30 -12.12 11.31
N PRO A 129 -8.40 -12.94 11.88
CA PRO A 129 -7.14 -13.33 11.25
C PRO A 129 -7.32 -13.99 9.87
N GLN A 130 -8.46 -14.66 9.63
CA GLN A 130 -8.81 -15.29 8.36
C GLN A 130 -9.02 -14.27 7.22
N LEU A 131 -9.22 -12.99 7.56
CA LEU A 131 -9.37 -11.93 6.57
C LEU A 131 -8.10 -11.76 5.72
N ARG A 132 -6.91 -11.90 6.32
CA ARG A 132 -5.64 -11.77 5.57
C ARG A 132 -5.53 -12.85 4.48
N PRO A 133 -5.69 -14.16 4.77
CA PRO A 133 -5.69 -15.18 3.73
C PRO A 133 -6.74 -14.97 2.64
N LEU A 134 -7.97 -14.64 3.02
CA LEU A 134 -9.05 -14.39 2.06
C LEU A 134 -8.75 -13.21 1.14
N CYS A 135 -8.21 -12.11 1.69
CA CYS A 135 -7.80 -10.94 0.91
C CYS A 135 -6.63 -11.27 -0.03
N LEU A 136 -5.66 -12.08 0.39
CA LEU A 136 -4.54 -12.50 -0.45
C LEU A 136 -5.00 -13.34 -1.63
N ILE A 137 -5.86 -14.34 -1.39
CA ILE A 137 -6.43 -15.16 -2.47
C ILE A 137 -7.20 -14.29 -3.45
N LEU A 138 -8.08 -13.42 -2.96
CA LEU A 138 -8.86 -12.53 -3.81
C LEU A 138 -7.95 -11.62 -4.65
N LYS A 139 -6.89 -11.08 -4.03
CA LYS A 139 -5.92 -10.22 -4.73
C LYS A 139 -5.22 -10.98 -5.87
N VAL A 140 -4.72 -12.18 -5.61
CA VAL A 140 -4.07 -13.03 -6.62
C VAL A 140 -5.05 -13.38 -7.74
N PHE A 141 -6.26 -13.77 -7.37
CA PHE A 141 -7.32 -14.12 -8.32
C PHE A 141 -7.70 -12.97 -9.26
N LEU A 142 -7.85 -11.75 -8.72
CA LEU A 142 -8.13 -10.56 -9.54
C LEU A 142 -6.96 -10.22 -10.45
N GLN A 143 -5.72 -10.36 -9.96
CA GLN A 143 -4.51 -10.11 -10.75
C GLN A 143 -4.36 -11.09 -11.91
N GLN A 144 -4.67 -12.38 -11.73
CA GLN A 144 -4.63 -13.38 -12.80
C GLN A 144 -5.62 -13.11 -13.94
N ARG A 145 -6.60 -12.22 -13.73
CA ARG A 145 -7.64 -11.84 -14.69
C ARG A 145 -7.51 -10.41 -15.18
N ASP A 146 -6.42 -9.73 -14.82
CA ASP A 146 -6.18 -8.31 -15.13
C ASP A 146 -7.32 -7.39 -14.62
N LEU A 147 -7.98 -7.77 -13.51
CA LEU A 147 -9.06 -7.02 -12.87
C LEU A 147 -8.58 -6.18 -11.66
N ASN A 148 -7.27 -6.03 -11.50
CA ASN A 148 -6.64 -5.35 -10.37
C ASN A 148 -6.30 -3.87 -10.66
N GLU A 149 -6.44 -3.41 -11.90
CA GLU A 149 -6.29 -1.99 -12.25
C GLU A 149 -7.66 -1.33 -12.46
N LYS A 150 -7.79 -0.08 -11.99
CA LYS A 150 -8.95 0.76 -12.32
C LYS A 150 -8.77 1.20 -13.78
N VAL A 151 -9.64 0.70 -14.67
CA VAL A 151 -9.80 1.21 -16.04
C VAL A 151 -10.23 2.67 -16.00
#